data_AF-A0A0F9G9L1-F1
#
_entry.id   AF-A0A0F9G9L1-F1
#
_cell.length_a   1.000
_cell.length_b   1.000
_cell.length_c   1.000
_cell.angle_alpha   90.00
_cell.angle_beta   90.00
_cell.angle_gamma   90.00
#
_symmetry.space_group_name_H-M   'P 1'
#
loop_
_entity.id
_entity.type
_entity.pdbx_description
1 polymer ?
#
loop_
_entity_poly.entity_id
_entity_poly.type
_entity_poly.pdbx_seq_one_letter_code
_entity_poly.pdbx_strand_id
1 'polypeptide(L)'
;MKTLTTATLALTLAAAGAASADTHVMAPMGTPDNFENRAELIRSRDITGGAVYTFNEAVDEGWDTASVYDQRGEDWNEIGEIEDVILSRDGQMIGVIGEIGGFLDIADKHVIIPVENVRLVAVDDRSYAIVTQLSEEELEALPGVDEGFWN
;
A
#
# COMPACT_ATOMS: atom_id res chain seq x y z
N MET A 1 72.87 -15.59 19.43
CA MET A 1 71.45 -15.90 19.10
C MET A 1 70.64 -15.32 20.26
N LYS A 2 70.08 -14.10 20.18
CA LYS A 2 68.66 -13.79 19.84
C LYS A 2 67.73 -14.88 20.41
N THR A 3 66.84 -14.63 21.38
CA THR A 3 65.65 -13.75 21.32
C THR A 3 65.06 -13.54 22.73
N LEU A 4 64.81 -12.30 23.15
CA LEU A 4 63.52 -11.55 23.20
C LEU A 4 62.71 -11.70 24.49
N THR A 5 62.56 -10.54 25.11
CA THR A 5 61.85 -10.12 26.32
C THR A 5 60.34 -10.14 26.12
N THR A 6 59.57 -10.60 27.11
CA THR A 6 58.13 -10.30 27.23
C THR A 6 57.87 -9.80 28.64
N ALA A 7 57.53 -8.52 28.76
CA ALA A 7 57.03 -7.90 29.98
C ALA A 7 55.53 -7.68 29.80
N THR A 8 54.71 -8.33 30.63
CA THR A 8 53.27 -8.07 30.70
C THR A 8 53.01 -7.23 31.95
N LEU A 9 52.82 -5.93 31.74
CA LEU A 9 52.37 -5.00 32.78
C LEU A 9 50.84 -5.03 32.79
N ALA A 10 50.26 -5.59 33.86
CA ALA A 10 48.83 -5.49 34.14
C ALA A 10 48.56 -4.13 34.79
N LEU A 11 47.70 -3.33 34.17
CA LEU A 11 47.14 -2.14 34.78
C LEU A 11 45.77 -1.83 34.20
N THR A 12 44.97 -1.15 35.02
CA THR A 12 43.75 -0.39 34.73
C THR A 12 42.45 -1.19 34.87
N LEU A 13 41.37 -0.65 35.44
CA LEU A 13 41.10 0.46 36.37
C LEU A 13 39.61 0.30 36.71
N ALA A 14 39.21 0.51 37.96
CA ALA A 14 37.79 0.57 38.31
C ALA A 14 37.14 1.82 37.69
N ALA A 15 35.99 1.67 37.04
CA ALA A 15 35.06 2.76 36.72
C ALA A 15 33.64 2.19 36.91
N ALA A 16 32.93 2.58 37.96
CA ALA A 16 32.06 3.75 38.02
C ALA A 16 30.89 3.63 37.05
N GLY A 17 29.68 3.51 37.61
CA GLY A 17 28.44 3.32 36.87
C GLY A 17 28.18 4.41 35.84
N ALA A 18 27.52 4.02 34.76
CA ALA A 18 26.84 4.91 33.85
C ALA A 18 25.47 4.32 33.55
N ALA A 19 24.47 5.19 33.66
CA ALA A 19 23.07 4.95 33.40
C ALA A 19 22.83 4.35 32.01
N SER A 20 21.85 3.45 31.90
CA SER A 20 21.27 3.05 30.62
C SER A 20 20.61 4.27 29.99
N ALA A 21 21.29 4.90 29.03
CA ALA A 21 20.65 5.79 28.09
C ALA A 21 19.98 4.91 27.03
N ASP A 22 18.65 4.97 26.94
CA ASP A 22 17.90 4.42 25.81
C ASP A 22 18.40 5.07 24.52
N THR A 23 19.31 4.37 23.86
CA THR A 23 19.68 4.68 22.50
C THR A 23 18.55 4.15 21.65
N HIS A 24 17.62 5.03 21.25
CA HIS A 24 16.85 4.80 20.04
C HIS A 24 17.83 4.75 18.87
N VAL A 25 18.41 3.58 18.64
CA VAL A 25 19.03 3.24 17.35
C VAL A 25 17.90 3.29 16.34
N MET A 26 17.80 4.43 15.65
CA MET A 26 17.18 4.46 14.32
C MET A 26 17.97 3.45 13.51
N ALA A 27 17.38 2.27 13.29
CA ALA A 27 17.92 1.32 12.34
C ALA A 27 18.14 2.09 11.03
N PRO A 28 19.30 1.94 10.37
CA PRO A 28 19.48 2.54 9.06
C PRO A 28 18.31 2.05 8.21
N MET A 29 17.52 2.98 7.65
CA MET A 29 16.59 2.64 6.57
C MET A 29 17.46 1.97 5.50
N GLY A 30 17.42 0.64 5.46
CA GLY A 30 18.01 -0.12 4.38
C GLY A 30 17.42 0.41 3.09
N THR A 31 18.26 0.56 2.07
CA THR A 31 17.79 0.54 0.68
C THR A 31 16.76 -0.58 0.56
N PRO A 32 15.55 -0.36 0.01
CA PRO A 32 14.56 -1.42 -0.09
C PRO A 32 15.17 -2.58 -0.87
N ASP A 33 15.50 -3.66 -0.16
CA ASP A 33 15.93 -4.95 -0.71
C ASP A 33 14.72 -5.68 -1.33
N ASN A 34 13.76 -4.93 -1.89
CA ASN A 34 12.45 -5.41 -2.32
C ASN A 34 12.36 -5.64 -3.83
N PHE A 35 13.39 -5.33 -4.61
CA PHE A 35 13.39 -5.62 -6.06
C PHE A 35 13.81 -7.05 -6.40
N GLU A 36 14.42 -7.77 -5.46
CA GLU A 36 14.82 -9.17 -5.64
C GLU A 36 13.61 -10.11 -5.60
N ASN A 37 12.63 -9.83 -4.72
CA ASN A 37 11.37 -10.57 -4.66
C ASN A 37 10.33 -9.99 -5.61
N ARG A 38 10.56 -10.19 -6.91
CA ARG A 38 9.68 -9.70 -7.99
C ARG A 38 8.24 -10.19 -7.88
N ALA A 39 7.97 -11.25 -7.12
CA ALA A 39 6.63 -11.81 -6.91
C ALA A 39 5.75 -10.94 -5.99
N GLU A 40 6.36 -10.08 -5.17
CA GLU A 40 5.65 -9.18 -4.26
C GLU A 40 5.48 -7.75 -4.83
N LEU A 41 6.00 -7.51 -6.04
CA LEU A 41 5.93 -6.20 -6.69
C LEU A 41 4.69 -6.11 -7.59
N ILE A 42 3.84 -5.12 -7.31
CA ILE A 42 2.69 -4.78 -8.14
C ILE A 42 3.04 -3.52 -8.94
N ARG A 43 2.88 -3.57 -10.27
CA ARG A 43 3.08 -2.38 -11.12
C ARG A 43 1.76 -1.63 -11.23
N SER A 44 1.81 -0.30 -11.32
CA SER A 44 0.61 0.51 -11.52
C SER A 44 -0.21 0.05 -12.74
N ARG A 45 0.45 -0.29 -13.85
CA ARG A 45 -0.19 -0.81 -15.07
C ARG A 45 -0.95 -2.13 -14.89
N ASP A 46 -0.65 -2.86 -13.82
CA ASP A 46 -1.32 -4.13 -13.50
C ASP A 46 -2.58 -3.87 -12.66
N ILE A 47 -2.76 -2.64 -12.16
CA ILE A 47 -3.93 -2.18 -11.39
C ILE A 47 -4.84 -1.33 -12.28
N THR A 48 -4.27 -0.36 -13.01
CA THR A 48 -5.01 0.49 -13.95
C THR A 48 -5.68 -0.35 -15.03
N GLY A 49 -6.95 -0.06 -15.31
CA GLY A 49 -7.85 -0.83 -16.15
C GLY A 49 -8.45 -2.07 -15.49
N GLY A 50 -8.22 -2.25 -14.19
CA GLY A 50 -8.82 -3.31 -13.40
C GLY A 50 -10.23 -2.95 -12.93
N ALA A 51 -11.05 -3.96 -12.65
CA ALA A 51 -12.42 -3.76 -12.17
C ALA A 51 -12.47 -3.18 -10.75
N VAL A 52 -13.53 -2.41 -10.47
CA VAL A 52 -13.92 -1.96 -9.13
C VAL A 52 -15.11 -2.78 -8.66
N TYR A 53 -14.94 -3.48 -7.53
CA TYR A 53 -15.97 -4.30 -6.91
C TYR A 53 -16.48 -3.69 -5.59
N THR A 54 -17.74 -3.99 -5.24
CA THR A 54 -18.32 -3.72 -3.92
C THR A 54 -19.09 -4.94 -3.40
N PHE A 55 -19.41 -4.96 -2.11
CA PHE A 55 -20.27 -5.98 -1.49
C PHE A 55 -21.78 -5.69 -1.67
N ASN A 56 -22.13 -4.78 -2.57
CA ASN A 56 -23.45 -4.15 -2.79
C ASN A 56 -23.84 -3.18 -1.68
N GLU A 57 -23.88 -3.66 -0.45
CA GLU A 57 -24.14 -2.84 0.72
C GLU A 57 -22.82 -2.35 1.31
N ALA A 58 -22.85 -1.12 1.83
CA ALA A 58 -21.71 -0.55 2.52
C ALA A 58 -21.35 -1.38 3.76
N VAL A 59 -20.07 -1.61 3.97
CA VAL A 59 -19.57 -2.38 5.11
C VAL A 59 -19.10 -1.44 6.20
N ASP A 60 -19.96 -1.20 7.20
CA ASP A 60 -19.66 -0.30 8.33
C ASP A 60 -18.76 -0.96 9.41
N GLU A 61 -18.75 -2.30 9.49
CA GLU A 61 -18.00 -3.06 10.49
C GLU A 61 -17.22 -4.21 9.84
N GLY A 62 -15.97 -4.42 10.27
CA GLY A 62 -15.14 -5.55 9.81
C GLY A 62 -14.25 -5.25 8.61
N TRP A 63 -14.22 -4.02 8.13
CA TRP A 63 -13.24 -3.59 7.14
C TRP A 63 -11.87 -3.33 7.80
N ASP A 64 -10.96 -4.30 7.65
CA ASP A 64 -9.59 -4.20 8.17
C ASP A 64 -8.62 -3.83 7.05
N THR A 65 -7.86 -2.74 7.24
CA THR A 65 -6.78 -2.27 6.35
C THR A 65 -5.70 -3.30 6.07
N ALA A 66 -5.57 -4.31 6.92
CA ALA A 66 -4.62 -5.41 6.76
C ALA A 66 -5.19 -6.63 6.00
N SER A 67 -6.49 -6.65 5.67
CA SER A 67 -7.10 -7.75 4.93
C SER A 67 -6.52 -7.88 3.52
N VAL A 68 -6.26 -9.12 3.09
CA VAL A 68 -5.81 -9.44 1.74
C VAL A 68 -6.79 -10.44 1.13
N TYR A 69 -7.14 -10.23 -0.14
CA TYR A 69 -8.01 -11.12 -0.90
C TYR A 69 -7.21 -11.79 -2.01
N ASP A 70 -7.08 -13.12 -1.94
CA ASP A 70 -6.37 -13.90 -2.96
C ASP A 70 -7.17 -14.04 -4.27
N GLN A 71 -8.49 -13.88 -4.20
CA GLN A 71 -9.40 -13.98 -5.33
C GLN A 71 -10.66 -13.15 -5.11
N ARG A 72 -11.34 -12.81 -6.21
CA ARG A 72 -12.66 -12.15 -6.19
C ARG A 72 -13.71 -13.02 -5.48
N GLY A 73 -14.54 -12.41 -4.64
CA GLY A 73 -15.72 -13.06 -4.07
C GLY A 73 -16.83 -13.27 -5.11
N GLU A 74 -17.54 -14.41 -5.03
CA GLU A 74 -18.58 -14.76 -6.02
C GLU A 74 -19.74 -13.76 -6.04
N ASP A 75 -20.11 -13.24 -4.87
CA ASP A 75 -21.25 -12.33 -4.66
C ASP A 75 -20.89 -10.83 -4.79
N TRP A 76 -19.65 -10.50 -5.17
CA TRP A 76 -19.24 -9.11 -5.34
C TRP A 76 -19.82 -8.54 -6.64
N ASN A 77 -20.27 -7.29 -6.57
CA ASN A 77 -20.80 -6.57 -7.72
C ASN A 77 -19.73 -5.68 -8.33
N GLU A 78 -19.58 -5.76 -9.65
CA GLU A 78 -18.72 -4.87 -10.42
C GLU A 78 -19.46 -3.55 -10.68
N ILE A 79 -18.80 -2.44 -10.37
CA ILE A 79 -19.41 -1.11 -10.39
C ILE A 79 -18.60 -0.09 -11.17
N GLY A 80 -17.49 -0.51 -11.79
CA GLY A 80 -16.60 0.42 -12.47
C GLY A 80 -15.22 -0.14 -12.83
N GLU A 81 -14.35 0.76 -13.27
CA GLU A 81 -12.97 0.50 -13.68
C GLU A 81 -11.99 1.45 -12.96
N ILE A 82 -10.75 1.00 -12.76
CA ILE A 82 -9.68 1.78 -12.13
C ILE A 82 -8.95 2.60 -13.19
N GLU A 83 -9.08 3.92 -13.14
CA GLU A 83 -8.45 4.84 -14.09
C GLU A 83 -6.99 5.14 -13.76
N ASP A 84 -6.67 5.37 -12.48
CA ASP A 84 -5.31 5.68 -12.07
C ASP A 84 -5.04 5.36 -10.59
N VAL A 85 -3.77 5.35 -10.22
CA VAL A 85 -3.29 5.22 -8.85
C VAL A 85 -2.73 6.54 -8.36
N ILE A 86 -3.12 6.95 -7.15
CA ILE A 86 -2.67 8.21 -6.55
C ILE A 86 -1.55 7.90 -5.57
N LEU A 87 -0.38 8.49 -5.82
CA LEU A 87 0.79 8.36 -4.97
C LEU A 87 1.06 9.65 -4.20
N SER A 88 1.47 9.52 -2.94
CA SER A 88 2.08 10.61 -2.19
C SER A 88 3.48 10.93 -2.72
N ARG A 89 4.04 12.08 -2.32
CA ARG A 89 5.36 12.55 -2.81
C ARG A 89 6.52 11.64 -2.38
N ASP A 90 6.34 10.88 -1.31
CA ASP A 90 7.25 9.86 -0.82
C ASP A 90 7.00 8.47 -1.45
N GLY A 91 6.03 8.37 -2.36
CA GLY A 91 5.80 7.19 -3.21
C GLY A 91 4.84 6.16 -2.63
N GLN A 92 4.11 6.47 -1.56
CA GLN A 92 3.08 5.57 -1.02
C GLN A 92 1.78 5.72 -1.81
N MET A 93 1.08 4.62 -2.06
CA MET A 93 -0.28 4.69 -2.58
C MET A 93 -1.21 5.28 -1.50
N ILE A 94 -1.92 6.33 -1.85
CA ILE A 94 -2.89 7.01 -0.96
C ILE A 94 -4.32 6.91 -1.47
N GLY A 95 -4.52 6.44 -2.69
CA GLY A 95 -5.84 6.17 -3.25
C GLY A 95 -5.76 5.75 -4.71
N VAL A 96 -6.93 5.61 -5.30
CA VAL A 96 -7.14 5.33 -6.73
C VAL A 96 -8.18 6.29 -7.28
N ILE A 97 -8.14 6.51 -8.59
CA ILE A 97 -9.24 7.12 -9.33
C ILE A 97 -10.05 5.98 -9.93
N GLY A 98 -11.33 5.90 -9.59
CA GLY A 98 -12.25 4.94 -10.18
C GLY A 98 -13.27 5.65 -11.06
N GLU A 99 -13.51 5.11 -12.24
CA GLU A 99 -14.70 5.40 -13.06
C GLU A 99 -15.84 4.54 -12.51
N ILE A 100 -16.86 5.17 -11.92
CA ILE A 100 -17.96 4.49 -11.23
C ILE A 100 -19.29 4.74 -11.94
N GLY A 101 -20.07 3.67 -12.07
CA GLY A 101 -21.43 3.71 -12.56
C GLY A 101 -21.53 3.98 -14.07
N GLY A 102 -22.65 4.58 -14.46
CA GLY A 102 -23.00 4.83 -15.86
C GLY A 102 -23.71 3.66 -16.56
N PHE A 103 -24.34 3.94 -17.70
CA PHE A 103 -25.00 2.94 -18.52
C PHE A 103 -24.33 2.89 -19.89
N LEU A 104 -23.54 1.84 -20.15
CA LEU A 104 -22.78 1.67 -21.41
C LEU A 104 -21.78 2.82 -21.64
N ASP A 105 -20.96 3.13 -20.63
CA ASP A 105 -19.96 4.20 -20.66
C ASP A 105 -20.57 5.60 -20.91
N ILE A 106 -21.82 5.78 -20.45
CA ILE A 106 -22.52 7.07 -20.49
C ILE A 106 -22.86 7.47 -19.07
N ALA A 107 -22.45 8.69 -18.71
CA ALA A 107 -22.68 9.29 -17.40
C ALA A 107 -21.96 8.55 -16.26
N ASP A 108 -20.84 7.94 -16.58
CA ASP A 108 -19.82 7.52 -15.64
C ASP A 108 -19.29 8.71 -14.83
N LYS A 109 -18.79 8.42 -13.64
CA LYS A 109 -18.20 9.43 -12.77
C LYS A 109 -16.85 8.99 -12.26
N HIS A 110 -15.85 9.80 -12.54
CA HIS A 110 -14.53 9.63 -11.99
C HIS A 110 -14.48 10.16 -10.56
N VAL A 111 -14.07 9.34 -9.61
CA VAL A 111 -13.99 9.69 -8.18
C VAL A 111 -12.70 9.20 -7.55
N ILE A 112 -12.24 9.90 -6.53
CA ILE A 112 -11.08 9.47 -5.73
C ILE A 112 -11.57 8.53 -4.63
N ILE A 113 -11.01 7.33 -4.59
CA ILE A 113 -11.23 6.35 -3.52
C ILE A 113 -9.97 6.26 -2.65
N PRO A 114 -10.01 6.68 -1.38
CA PRO A 114 -8.89 6.59 -0.46
C PRO A 114 -8.40 5.15 -0.27
N VAL A 115 -7.08 4.96 -0.09
CA VAL A 115 -6.48 3.63 0.04
C VAL A 115 -7.04 2.82 1.21
N GLU A 116 -7.46 3.50 2.28
CA GLU A 116 -8.12 2.88 3.42
C GLU A 116 -9.42 2.17 3.04
N ASN A 117 -10.11 2.62 1.99
CA ASN A 117 -11.37 2.08 1.49
C ASN A 117 -11.21 1.05 0.37
N VAL A 118 -9.98 0.70 -0.06
CA VAL A 118 -9.77 -0.27 -1.15
C VAL A 118 -8.90 -1.45 -0.71
N ARG A 119 -9.15 -2.63 -1.27
CA ARG A 119 -8.25 -3.78 -1.20
C ARG A 119 -7.98 -4.29 -2.60
N LEU A 120 -6.69 -4.49 -2.92
CA LEU A 120 -6.30 -5.15 -4.15
C LEU A 120 -6.67 -6.62 -4.10
N VAL A 121 -7.16 -7.12 -5.22
CA VAL A 121 -7.56 -8.51 -5.40
C VAL A 121 -6.90 -9.01 -6.66
N ALA A 122 -6.14 -10.11 -6.56
CA ALA A 122 -5.55 -10.73 -7.73
C ALA A 122 -6.65 -11.29 -8.64
N VAL A 123 -6.60 -10.94 -9.92
CA VAL A 123 -7.49 -11.49 -10.96
C VAL A 123 -6.76 -12.60 -11.71
N ASP A 124 -5.50 -12.34 -12.08
CA ASP A 124 -4.55 -13.32 -12.60
C ASP A 124 -3.11 -12.97 -12.17
N ASP A 125 -2.12 -13.69 -12.69
CA ASP A 125 -0.69 -13.49 -12.37
C ASP A 125 -0.16 -12.07 -12.67
N ARG A 126 -0.91 -11.25 -13.42
CA ARG A 126 -0.46 -9.97 -13.98
C ARG A 126 -1.51 -8.85 -13.89
N SER A 127 -2.68 -9.11 -13.33
CA SER A 127 -3.76 -8.12 -13.24
C SER A 127 -4.44 -8.14 -11.88
N TYR A 128 -4.83 -6.95 -11.43
CA TYR A 128 -5.48 -6.70 -10.16
C TYR A 128 -6.77 -5.94 -10.37
N ALA A 129 -7.76 -6.27 -9.56
CA ALA A 129 -8.95 -5.48 -9.33
C ALA A 129 -8.87 -4.84 -7.93
N ILE A 130 -9.83 -3.98 -7.61
CA ILE A 130 -10.07 -3.55 -6.23
C ILE A 130 -11.44 -4.01 -5.76
N VAL A 131 -11.56 -4.24 -4.46
CA VAL A 131 -12.85 -4.21 -3.76
C VAL A 131 -12.88 -3.04 -2.79
N THR A 132 -14.02 -2.39 -2.66
CA THR A 132 -14.26 -1.29 -1.72
C THR A 132 -15.39 -1.63 -0.74
N GLN A 133 -15.31 -1.07 0.46
CA GLN A 133 -16.37 -1.15 1.45
C GLN A 133 -17.55 -0.21 1.16
N LEU A 134 -17.38 0.75 0.24
CA LEU A 134 -18.40 1.72 -0.11
C LEU A 134 -19.40 1.13 -1.11
N SER A 135 -20.66 1.54 -1.03
CA SER A 135 -21.65 1.22 -2.08
C SER A 135 -21.41 2.04 -3.35
N GLU A 136 -22.01 1.62 -4.46
CA GLU A 136 -21.98 2.36 -5.72
C GLU A 136 -22.54 3.78 -5.54
N GLU A 137 -23.68 3.90 -4.85
CA GLU A 137 -24.34 5.18 -4.62
C GLU A 137 -23.51 6.12 -3.75
N GLU A 138 -22.78 5.59 -2.77
CA GLU A 138 -21.86 6.38 -1.94
C GLU A 138 -20.70 6.94 -2.76
N LEU A 139 -20.15 6.11 -3.66
CA LEU A 139 -19.09 6.52 -4.57
C LEU A 139 -19.60 7.57 -5.57
N GLU A 140 -20.77 7.37 -6.18
CA GLU A 140 -21.42 8.34 -7.06
C GLU A 140 -21.73 9.67 -6.35
N ALA A 141 -21.92 9.66 -5.03
CA ALA A 141 -22.13 10.85 -4.22
C ALA A 141 -20.84 11.63 -3.89
N LEU A 142 -19.66 11.03 -4.05
CA LEU A 142 -18.37 11.71 -3.82
C LEU A 142 -18.15 12.85 -4.81
N PRO A 143 -17.32 13.86 -4.48
CA PRO A 143 -16.90 14.86 -5.46
C PRO A 143 -16.25 14.19 -6.68
N GLY A 144 -16.73 14.53 -7.87
CA GLY A 144 -16.12 14.06 -9.10
C GLY A 144 -14.76 14.71 -9.33
N VAL A 145 -13.86 13.98 -10.00
CA VAL A 145 -12.61 14.51 -10.55
C VAL A 145 -12.67 14.52 -12.05
N ASP A 146 -12.29 15.63 -12.66
CA ASP A 146 -12.18 15.79 -14.10
C ASP A 146 -10.79 15.37 -14.58
N GLU A 147 -10.66 14.85 -15.80
CA GLU A 147 -9.33 14.56 -16.42
C GLU A 147 -8.40 15.79 -16.41
N GLY A 148 -8.97 17.00 -16.39
CA GLY A 148 -8.25 18.26 -16.29
C GLY A 148 -7.78 18.64 -14.89
N PHE A 149 -8.17 17.90 -13.84
CA PHE A 149 -7.89 18.21 -12.44
C PHE A 149 -6.39 18.31 -12.12
N TRP A 150 -5.55 17.64 -12.91
CA TRP A 150 -4.10 17.57 -12.69
C TRP A 150 -3.26 18.49 -13.60
N ASN A 151 -3.89 19.29 -14.47
CA ASN A 151 -3.21 20.20 -15.41
C ASN A 151 -2.87 21.57 -14.82
#